data_AF-A0A0W0XZS0-F1
#
_entry.id   AF-A0A0W0XZS0-F1
#
_cell.length_a   1.000
_cell.length_b   1.000
_cell.length_c   1.000
_cell.angle_alpha   90.00
_cell.angle_beta   90.00
_cell.angle_gamma   90.00
#
_symmetry.space_group_name_H-M   'P 1'
#
loop_
_entity.id
_entity.type
_entity.pdbx_description
1 polymer ?
#
loop_
_entity_poly.entity_id
_entity_poly.type
_entity_poly.pdbx_seq_one_letter_code
_entity_poly.pdbx_strand_id
1 'polypeptide(L)'
;MLTVIQVVREARVEVEQQIIGQIEHGLLILCGFGPTDNSATLETMLEKCLNYRIFCDMQGKMNLNLQQVEGGLLLVPQFTLLAETRKGLRPSFSNAASPNQARALFSELVELANQKYSRVAKGKFGANMQVHLCNDGPVTFVMDF
;
A
#
# COMPACT_ATOMS: atom_id res chain seq x y z
N MET A 1 -6.23 10.30 -2.47
CA MET A 1 -5.90 8.89 -2.17
C MET A 1 -5.18 8.81 -0.85
N LEU A 2 -5.61 7.95 0.07
CA LEU A 2 -4.97 7.79 1.38
C LEU A 2 -4.22 6.46 1.44
N THR A 3 -2.95 6.50 1.83
CA THR A 3 -2.13 5.30 2.00
C THR A 3 -1.55 5.19 3.40
N VAL A 4 -1.39 3.95 3.86
CA VAL A 4 -0.56 3.61 5.02
C VAL A 4 0.59 2.75 4.52
N ILE A 5 1.80 3.28 4.67
CA ILE A 5 3.04 2.66 4.21
C ILE A 5 3.77 2.13 5.42
N GLN A 6 4.22 0.89 5.36
CA GLN A 6 4.96 0.22 6.42
C GLN A 6 6.23 -0.38 5.85
N VAL A 7 7.37 -0.10 6.47
CA VAL A 7 8.62 -0.81 6.18
C VAL A 7 8.52 -2.18 6.81
N VAL A 8 8.81 -3.23 6.06
CA VAL A 8 8.65 -4.60 6.51
C VAL A 8 9.92 -5.41 6.25
N ARG A 9 10.23 -6.36 7.14
CA ARG A 9 11.23 -7.41 6.90
C ARG A 9 10.70 -8.53 6.02
N GLU A 10 9.41 -8.77 6.14
CA GLU A 10 8.63 -9.71 5.33
C GLU A 10 7.16 -9.32 5.41
N ALA A 11 6.42 -9.54 4.33
CA ALA A 11 4.97 -9.43 4.33
C ALA A 11 4.34 -10.33 3.28
N ARG A 12 3.14 -10.83 3.56
CA ARG A 12 2.37 -11.65 2.63
C ARG A 12 0.87 -11.48 2.82
N VAL A 13 0.13 -11.82 1.78
CA VAL A 13 -1.33 -11.83 1.77
C VAL A 13 -1.80 -13.24 1.48
N GLU A 14 -2.70 -13.73 2.33
CA GLU A 14 -3.39 -15.01 2.16
C GLU A 14 -4.88 -14.80 1.87
N VAL A 15 -5.43 -15.61 0.97
CA VAL A 15 -6.88 -15.76 0.74
C VAL A 15 -7.17 -17.24 0.81
N GLU A 16 -8.14 -17.63 1.64
CA GLU A 16 -8.48 -19.06 1.84
C GLU A 16 -7.23 -19.91 2.21
N GLN A 17 -6.36 -19.37 3.07
CA GLN A 17 -5.09 -19.99 3.52
C GLN A 17 -4.05 -20.20 2.41
N GLN A 18 -4.26 -19.64 1.21
CA GLN A 18 -3.31 -19.68 0.10
C GLN A 18 -2.61 -18.33 -0.03
N ILE A 19 -1.28 -18.34 -0.11
CA ILE A 19 -0.48 -17.13 -0.34
C ILE A 19 -0.72 -16.67 -1.78
N ILE A 20 -1.24 -15.46 -1.95
CA ILE A 20 -1.51 -14.85 -3.26
C ILE A 20 -0.50 -13.75 -3.63
N GLY A 21 0.29 -13.28 -2.66
CA GLY A 21 1.31 -12.27 -2.85
C GLY A 21 2.21 -12.21 -1.63
N GLN A 22 3.52 -12.12 -1.84
CA GLN A 22 4.51 -12.10 -0.78
C GLN A 22 5.74 -11.28 -1.20
N ILE A 23 6.34 -10.62 -0.22
CA ILE A 23 7.62 -9.94 -0.32
C ILE A 23 8.48 -10.29 0.90
N GLU A 24 9.79 -10.22 0.73
CA GLU A 24 10.76 -10.17 1.83
C GLU A 24 10.86 -8.73 2.33
N HIS A 25 12.07 -8.20 2.50
CA HIS A 25 12.30 -6.83 2.94
C HIS A 25 11.74 -5.82 1.93
N GLY A 26 11.01 -4.80 2.39
CA GLY A 26 10.41 -3.82 1.49
C GLY A 26 9.29 -2.97 2.10
N LEU A 27 8.30 -2.62 1.28
CA LEU A 27 7.13 -1.85 1.69
C LEU A 27 5.84 -2.66 1.55
N LEU A 28 5.06 -2.71 2.63
CA LEU A 28 3.63 -3.00 2.57
C LEU A 28 2.88 -1.66 2.48
N ILE A 29 2.00 -1.51 1.50
CA ILE A 29 1.14 -0.32 1.34
C ILE A 29 -0.32 -0.74 1.36
N LEU A 30 -1.05 -0.24 2.35
CA LEU A 30 -2.51 -0.26 2.38
C LEU A 30 -3.02 0.93 1.57
N CYS A 31 -3.84 0.67 0.55
CA CYS A 31 -4.28 1.66 -0.43
C CYS A 31 -5.78 1.96 -0.30
N GLY A 32 -6.13 3.18 0.12
CA GLY A 32 -7.49 3.70 0.17
C GLY A 32 -7.77 4.67 -0.98
N PHE A 33 -8.81 4.40 -1.75
CA PHE A 33 -9.19 5.20 -2.93
C PHE A 33 -10.44 6.04 -2.65
N GLY A 34 -10.34 7.36 -2.83
CA GLY A 34 -11.42 8.34 -2.70
C GLY A 34 -12.13 8.63 -4.03
N PRO A 35 -13.32 9.27 -4.01
CA PRO A 35 -14.14 9.48 -5.21
C PRO A 35 -13.48 10.29 -6.32
N THR A 36 -12.54 11.16 -5.98
CA THR A 36 -11.83 12.06 -6.91
C THR A 36 -10.50 11.50 -7.41
N ASP A 37 -10.08 10.35 -6.88
CA ASP A 37 -8.82 9.71 -7.28
C ASP A 37 -8.88 9.26 -8.73
N ASN A 38 -7.75 9.44 -9.42
CA ASN A 38 -7.59 9.16 -10.84
C ASN A 38 -6.14 8.72 -11.13
N SER A 39 -5.86 8.41 -12.40
CA SER A 39 -4.54 7.98 -12.87
C SER A 39 -3.38 8.86 -12.39
N ALA A 40 -3.52 10.19 -12.44
CA ALA A 40 -2.47 11.11 -12.00
C ALA A 40 -2.21 11.01 -10.48
N THR A 41 -3.26 10.77 -9.68
CA THR A 41 -3.11 10.49 -8.25
C THR A 41 -2.32 9.21 -8.02
N LEU A 42 -2.60 8.15 -8.79
CA LEU A 42 -1.89 6.86 -8.69
C LEU A 42 -0.40 7.00 -9.05
N GLU A 43 -0.10 7.69 -10.14
CA GLU A 43 1.27 7.96 -10.58
C GLU A 43 2.05 8.74 -9.53
N THR A 44 1.44 9.81 -8.98
CA THR A 44 2.03 10.64 -7.93
C THR A 44 2.32 9.82 -6.66
N MET A 45 1.34 9.03 -6.22
CA MET A 45 1.47 8.17 -5.05
C MET A 45 2.60 7.15 -5.24
N LEU A 46 2.61 6.46 -6.37
CA LEU A 46 3.59 5.43 -6.67
C LEU A 46 5.01 6.02 -6.76
N GLU A 47 5.18 7.14 -7.48
CA GLU A 47 6.47 7.82 -7.58
C GLU A 47 6.98 8.25 -6.20
N LYS A 48 6.10 8.81 -5.37
CA LYS A 48 6.45 9.21 -4.01
C LYS A 48 6.92 8.00 -3.19
N CYS A 49 6.18 6.89 -3.21
CA CYS A 49 6.47 5.70 -2.41
C CYS A 49 7.79 5.03 -2.84
N LEU A 50 8.03 4.87 -4.15
CA LEU A 50 9.26 4.26 -4.66
C LEU A 50 10.50 5.07 -4.30
N ASN A 51 10.38 6.41 -4.24
CA ASN A 51 11.48 7.32 -3.96
C ASN A 51 11.58 7.77 -2.50
N TYR A 52 10.64 7.39 -1.63
CA TYR A 52 10.61 7.86 -0.25
C TYR A 52 11.78 7.27 0.54
N ARG A 53 12.56 8.15 1.20
CA ARG A 53 13.79 7.77 1.90
C ARG A 53 13.50 7.34 3.33
N ILE A 54 13.03 6.11 3.49
CA ILE A 54 12.57 5.55 4.77
C ILE A 54 13.29 4.28 5.20
N PHE A 55 14.31 3.86 4.44
CA PHE A 55 15.18 2.75 4.79
C PHE A 55 16.53 3.26 5.31
N CYS A 56 17.11 2.54 6.26
CA CYS A 56 18.41 2.87 6.84
C CYS A 56 19.57 2.61 5.86
N ASP A 57 20.52 3.53 5.80
CA ASP A 57 21.82 3.31 5.18
C ASP A 57 22.78 2.54 6.10
N MET A 58 24.03 2.34 5.65
CA MET A 58 25.07 1.65 6.43
C MET A 58 25.42 2.34 7.77
N GLN A 59 25.04 3.60 7.96
CA GLN A 59 25.24 4.36 9.20
C GLN A 59 23.98 4.35 10.09
N GLY A 60 22.95 3.59 9.70
CA GLY A 60 21.68 3.52 10.43
C GLY A 60 20.79 4.76 10.25
N LYS A 61 21.06 5.62 9.26
CA LYS A 61 20.24 6.82 8.99
C LYS A 61 19.23 6.53 7.88
N MET A 62 17.99 6.97 8.06
CA MET A 62 16.93 6.85 7.05
C MET A 62 17.23 7.72 5.82
N ASN A 63 17.92 7.14 4.83
CA ASN A 63 18.43 7.84 3.65
C ASN A 63 18.16 7.09 2.34
N LEU A 64 17.80 5.82 2.41
CA LEU A 64 17.59 4.97 1.25
C LEU A 64 16.11 4.83 0.93
N ASN A 65 15.79 4.72 -0.35
CA ASN A 65 14.46 4.41 -0.85
C ASN A 65 14.30 2.92 -1.17
N LEU A 66 13.09 2.50 -1.54
CA LEU A 66 12.78 1.09 -1.82
C LEU A 66 13.68 0.49 -2.90
N GLN A 67 13.97 1.25 -3.95
CA GLN A 67 14.78 0.80 -5.08
C GLN A 67 16.24 0.59 -4.66
N GLN A 68 16.78 1.47 -3.82
CA GLN A 68 18.17 1.40 -3.34
C GLN A 68 18.42 0.23 -2.39
N VAL A 69 17.41 -0.22 -1.65
CA VAL A 69 17.48 -1.44 -0.84
C VAL A 69 17.00 -2.69 -1.59
N GLU A 70 16.68 -2.53 -2.86
CA GLU A 70 16.09 -3.55 -3.72
C GLU A 70 14.88 -4.28 -3.09
N GLY A 71 14.06 -3.59 -2.30
CA GLY A 71 13.01 -4.23 -1.52
C GLY A 71 11.79 -4.64 -2.35
N GLY A 72 10.93 -5.50 -1.83
CA GLY A 72 9.63 -5.80 -2.45
C GLY A 72 8.58 -4.70 -2.19
N LEU A 73 7.63 -4.54 -3.10
CA LEU A 73 6.45 -3.69 -2.92
C LEU A 73 5.19 -4.57 -2.86
N LEU A 74 4.46 -4.54 -1.74
CA LEU A 74 3.20 -5.26 -1.58
C LEU A 74 2.03 -4.28 -1.47
N LEU A 75 1.17 -4.25 -2.48
CA LEU A 75 -0.01 -3.36 -2.54
C LEU A 75 -1.27 -4.10 -2.10
N VAL A 76 -2.00 -3.56 -1.12
CA VAL A 76 -3.23 -4.17 -0.59
C VAL A 76 -4.37 -3.14 -0.57
N PRO A 77 -5.52 -3.41 -1.20
CA PRO A 77 -6.64 -2.48 -1.18
C PRO A 77 -7.28 -2.42 0.22
N GLN A 78 -7.45 -1.21 0.77
CA GLN A 78 -7.91 -0.98 2.13
C GLN A 78 -8.88 0.21 2.20
N PHE A 79 -10.16 -0.03 1.89
CA PHE A 79 -11.18 1.03 1.88
C PHE A 79 -11.42 1.66 3.26
N THR A 80 -11.11 0.96 4.35
CA THR A 80 -11.34 1.45 5.72
C THR A 80 -10.43 2.61 6.10
N LEU A 81 -9.36 2.88 5.34
CA LEU A 81 -8.54 4.08 5.55
C LEU A 81 -9.37 5.36 5.40
N LEU A 82 -10.38 5.34 4.53
CA LEU A 82 -11.26 6.47 4.26
C LEU A 82 -12.52 6.47 5.14
N ALA A 83 -12.49 5.76 6.26
CA ALA A 83 -13.57 5.78 7.23
C ALA A 83 -13.66 7.13 7.95
N GLU A 84 -14.88 7.67 8.04
CA GLU A 84 -15.23 8.72 8.99
C GLU A 84 -15.51 8.07 10.35
N THR A 85 -14.77 8.51 11.36
CA THR A 85 -14.74 7.90 12.70
C THR A 85 -15.03 8.89 13.83
N ARG A 86 -15.33 10.17 13.52
CA ARG A 86 -15.54 11.22 14.53
C ARG A 86 -16.84 11.09 15.33
N LYS A 87 -17.85 10.36 14.84
CA LYS A 87 -19.18 10.26 15.46
C LYS A 87 -19.62 8.82 15.65
N GLY A 88 -20.11 8.50 16.85
CA GLY A 88 -20.62 7.18 17.20
C GLY A 88 -19.53 6.10 17.26
N LEU A 89 -19.94 4.84 17.23
CA LEU A 89 -19.04 3.66 17.29
C LEU A 89 -19.08 2.81 16.02
N ARG A 90 -19.76 3.29 14.96
CA ARG A 90 -19.85 2.62 13.67
C ARG A 90 -19.20 3.51 12.60
N PRO A 91 -18.14 3.07 11.93
CA PRO A 91 -17.51 3.85 10.87
C PRO A 91 -18.47 4.06 9.70
N SER A 92 -18.38 5.23 9.07
CA SER A 92 -19.01 5.53 7.78
C SER A 92 -17.94 5.59 6.69
N PHE A 93 -18.26 5.17 5.47
CA PHE A 93 -17.32 5.14 4.35
C PHE A 93 -17.74 6.06 3.21
N SER A 94 -18.45 7.15 3.53
CA SER A 94 -18.91 8.14 2.55
C SER A 94 -17.77 8.80 1.77
N ASN A 95 -16.55 8.79 2.31
CA ASN A 95 -15.36 9.37 1.71
C ASN A 95 -14.57 8.36 0.85
N ALA A 96 -15.02 7.11 0.75
CA ALA A 96 -14.41 6.11 -0.12
C ALA A 96 -15.03 6.14 -1.53
N ALA A 97 -14.22 5.83 -2.53
CA ALA A 97 -14.69 5.57 -3.89
C ALA A 97 -15.69 4.40 -3.91
N SER A 98 -16.55 4.38 -4.94
CA SER A 98 -17.43 3.23 -5.16
C SER A 98 -16.63 1.94 -5.38
N PRO A 99 -17.16 0.74 -5.06
CA PRO A 99 -16.44 -0.52 -5.26
C PRO A 99 -15.96 -0.74 -6.69
N ASN A 100 -16.73 -0.30 -7.69
CA ASN A 100 -16.36 -0.43 -9.11
C ASN A 100 -15.19 0.49 -9.46
N GLN A 101 -15.25 1.76 -9.03
CA GLN A 101 -14.15 2.71 -9.24
C GLN A 101 -12.88 2.27 -8.50
N ALA A 102 -12.98 1.90 -7.23
CA ALA A 102 -11.84 1.45 -6.43
C ALA A 102 -11.19 0.17 -7.01
N ARG A 103 -11.98 -0.75 -7.57
CA ARG A 103 -11.45 -1.93 -8.27
C ARG A 103 -10.66 -1.55 -9.51
N ALA A 104 -11.19 -0.63 -10.32
CA ALA A 104 -10.51 -0.14 -11.52
C ALA A 104 -9.19 0.56 -11.16
N LEU A 105 -9.23 1.50 -10.20
CA LEU A 105 -8.05 2.21 -9.72
C LEU A 105 -7.00 1.26 -9.11
N PHE A 106 -7.41 0.23 -8.37
CA PHE A 106 -6.46 -0.75 -7.84
C PHE A 106 -5.81 -1.58 -8.95
N SER A 107 -6.56 -1.98 -9.98
CA SER A 107 -5.99 -2.70 -11.13
C SER A 107 -4.97 -1.84 -11.87
N GLU A 108 -5.35 -0.58 -12.15
CA GLU A 108 -4.48 0.40 -12.81
C GLU A 108 -3.22 0.68 -11.98
N LEU A 109 -3.34 0.87 -10.67
CA LEU A 109 -2.20 1.07 -9.78
C LEU A 109 -1.21 -0.09 -9.85
N VAL A 110 -1.72 -1.33 -9.85
CA VAL A 110 -0.89 -2.53 -9.96
C VAL A 110 -0.19 -2.58 -11.31
N GLU A 111 -0.87 -2.24 -12.41
CA GLU A 111 -0.27 -2.18 -13.75
C GLU A 111 0.85 -1.14 -13.82
N LEU A 112 0.59 0.09 -13.34
CA LEU A 112 1.59 1.16 -13.23
C LEU A 112 2.78 0.73 -12.36
N ALA A 113 2.53 0.07 -11.24
CA ALA A 113 3.58 -0.43 -10.34
C ALA A 113 4.48 -1.44 -11.05
N ASN A 114 3.92 -2.41 -11.77
CA ASN A 114 4.70 -3.41 -12.52
C ASN A 114 5.50 -2.80 -13.68
N GLN A 115 5.04 -1.69 -14.27
CA GLN A 115 5.80 -0.97 -15.30
C GLN A 115 7.00 -0.22 -14.72
N LYS A 116 6.87 0.35 -13.51
CA LYS A 116 7.92 1.17 -12.87
C LYS A 116 8.86 0.39 -11.96
N TYR A 117 8.44 -0.79 -11.49
CA TYR A 117 9.20 -1.57 -10.52
C TYR A 117 8.98 -3.08 -10.70
N SER A 118 10.07 -3.86 -10.61
CA SER A 118 10.04 -5.29 -10.95
C SER A 118 9.65 -6.22 -9.80
N ARG A 119 9.73 -5.76 -8.55
CA ARG A 119 9.51 -6.59 -7.34
C ARG A 119 8.15 -6.31 -6.69
N VAL A 120 7.07 -6.35 -7.47
CA VAL A 120 5.72 -6.00 -7.03
C VAL A 120 4.88 -7.25 -6.75
N ALA A 121 4.28 -7.30 -5.56
CA ALA A 121 3.24 -8.24 -5.16
C ALA A 121 1.95 -7.49 -4.83
N LYS A 122 0.83 -8.21 -4.78
CA LYS A 122 -0.49 -7.61 -4.55
C LYS A 122 -1.44 -8.50 -3.77
N GLY A 123 -2.37 -7.87 -3.06
CA GLY A 123 -3.58 -8.51 -2.56
C GLY A 123 -4.64 -8.72 -3.66
N LYS A 124 -5.83 -9.17 -3.26
CA LYS A 124 -6.98 -9.41 -4.15
C LYS A 124 -8.16 -8.54 -3.75
N PHE A 125 -8.56 -7.62 -4.63
CA PHE A 125 -9.66 -6.69 -4.37
C PHE A 125 -10.96 -7.42 -4.05
N GLY A 126 -11.61 -7.04 -2.95
CA GLY A 126 -12.89 -7.58 -2.51
C GLY A 126 -12.82 -8.99 -1.90
N ALA A 127 -11.63 -9.58 -1.76
CA ALA A 127 -11.45 -10.83 -1.05
C ALA A 127 -11.26 -10.58 0.46
N ASN A 128 -11.68 -11.55 1.28
CA ASN A 128 -11.26 -11.60 2.68
C ASN A 128 -9.78 -12.03 2.73
N MET A 129 -8.91 -11.14 3.22
CA MET A 129 -7.46 -11.29 3.15
C MET A 129 -6.85 -11.31 4.54
N GLN A 130 -5.97 -12.27 4.80
CA GLN A 130 -5.11 -12.25 5.98
C GLN A 130 -3.77 -11.65 5.55
N VAL A 131 -3.48 -10.45 6.06
CA VAL A 131 -2.23 -9.73 5.76
C VAL A 131 -1.27 -9.97 6.92
N HIS A 132 -0.19 -10.71 6.64
CA HIS A 132 0.89 -10.93 7.59
C HIS A 132 2.02 -9.95 7.29
N LEU A 133 2.60 -9.37 8.34
CA LEU A 133 3.80 -8.55 8.19
C LEU A 133 4.68 -8.62 9.44
N CYS A 134 5.97 -8.38 9.24
CA CYS A 134 6.91 -8.02 10.29
C CYS A 134 7.34 -6.56 10.05
N ASN A 135 6.74 -5.61 10.77
CA ASN A 135 7.02 -4.18 10.63
C ASN A 135 8.43 -3.86 11.19
N ASP A 136 9.32 -3.34 10.34
CA ASP A 136 10.73 -3.13 10.68
C ASP A 136 10.93 -1.72 11.25
N GLY A 137 11.26 -1.64 12.54
CA GLY A 137 11.40 -0.37 13.29
C GLY A 137 10.60 -0.34 14.59
N PRO A 138 9.25 -0.23 14.55
CA PRO A 138 8.42 -0.11 13.35
C PRO A 138 8.49 1.28 12.71
N VAL A 139 8.45 1.32 11.37
CA VAL A 139 8.37 2.55 10.58
C VAL A 139 7.05 2.56 9.81
N THR A 140 6.24 3.59 10.03
CA THR A 140 4.91 3.70 9.41
C THR A 140 4.58 5.15 9.08
N PHE A 141 4.14 5.38 7.85
CA PHE A 141 3.72 6.69 7.36
C PHE A 141 2.29 6.62 6.85
N VAL A 142 1.51 7.66 7.15
CA VAL A 142 0.22 7.91 6.53
C VAL A 142 0.42 9.04 5.52
N MET A 143 0.02 8.84 4.27
CA MET A 143 0.17 9.82 3.22
C MET A 143 -1.15 10.04 2.48
N ASP A 144 -1.50 11.31 2.29
CA ASP A 144 -2.66 11.73 1.53
C ASP A 144 -2.20 12.41 0.23
N PHE A 145 -2.88 12.12 -0.87
CA PHE A 145 -2.53 12.49 -2.25
C PHE A 145 -3.71 13.06 -3.02
#